data_AF-A0A512MHT0-F1
#
_entry.id   AF-A0A512MHT0-F1
#
_cell.length_a   1.000
_cell.length_b   1.000
_cell.length_c   1.000
_cell.angle_alpha   90.00
_cell.angle_beta   90.00
_cell.angle_gamma   90.00
#
_symmetry.space_group_name_H-M   'P 1'
#
loop_
_entity.id
_entity.type
_entity.pdbx_description
1 polymer ?
#
loop_
_entity_poly.entity_id
_entity_poly.type
_entity_poly.pdbx_seq_one_letter_code
_entity_poly.pdbx_strand_id
1 'polypeptide(L)'
;MEEIDSGEVSLMAHSSSVELLNEINEKKALMRFGPVVTVFGIGLLWWLFTTGLHPVLLCVAIMFILGGVFLAWWRDAMKKTVVLFYDFDPEVEHAYGLLHDHAVNLSACQGVWHLSAAGKVHDKKYHAGASELVDRHTTHIYKASPDFLKTNIETLAIKAGRQILYLFPDRILVDDGGRIGAVGYEEINADVRQQRFIESARPPSDAAVVDQTWMYVNKKGGPDLRFASNPQLPICLYDELHLRSLSGVNERFQFSRHSIVGGFVAAIVHLGQFTDKHHEKVNA
;
A
#
# COMPACT_ATOMS: atom_id res chain seq x y z
N MET A 1 22.46 -38.99 -19.72
CA MET A 1 22.32 -37.65 -20.31
C MET A 1 20.82 -37.43 -20.30
N GLU A 2 20.34 -36.79 -19.26
CA GLU A 2 18.91 -36.66 -18.96
C GLU A 2 18.52 -35.27 -19.43
N GLU A 3 17.78 -35.21 -20.54
CA GLU A 3 17.25 -33.96 -21.05
C GLU A 3 16.23 -33.42 -20.06
N ILE A 4 16.51 -32.22 -19.55
CA ILE A 4 15.58 -31.46 -18.73
C ILE A 4 14.58 -30.82 -19.70
N ASP A 5 13.56 -31.61 -20.05
CA ASP A 5 12.42 -31.11 -20.83
C ASP A 5 11.56 -30.24 -19.90
N SER A 6 11.48 -28.95 -20.24
CA SER A 6 10.70 -27.98 -19.47
C SER A 6 9.22 -28.21 -19.76
N GLY A 7 8.47 -28.69 -18.77
CA GLY A 7 7.02 -28.88 -18.89
C GLY A 7 6.30 -27.58 -19.30
N GLU A 8 5.11 -27.72 -19.89
CA GLU A 8 4.30 -26.62 -20.42
C GLU A 8 4.25 -25.41 -19.47
N VAL A 9 4.78 -24.28 -19.97
CA VAL A 9 4.94 -22.99 -19.28
C VAL A 9 3.62 -22.45 -18.70
N SER A 10 2.49 -22.90 -19.26
CA SER A 10 1.16 -22.53 -18.78
C SER A 10 0.93 -23.02 -17.34
N LEU A 11 1.18 -24.30 -17.04
CA LEU A 11 1.02 -24.88 -15.69
C LEU A 11 1.99 -24.28 -14.64
N MET A 12 3.05 -23.59 -15.08
CA MET A 12 4.03 -22.93 -14.22
C MET A 12 3.58 -21.56 -13.67
N ALA A 13 2.56 -20.91 -14.23
CA ALA A 13 2.17 -19.54 -13.85
C ALA A 13 1.51 -19.42 -12.45
N HIS A 14 0.73 -20.44 -12.06
CA HIS A 14 0.14 -20.50 -10.71
C HIS A 14 1.16 -20.93 -9.66
N SER A 15 2.04 -21.89 -9.98
CA SER A 15 3.10 -22.30 -9.05
C SER A 15 4.12 -21.19 -8.86
N SER A 16 4.51 -20.46 -9.91
CA SER A 16 5.47 -19.35 -9.82
C SER A 16 4.97 -18.22 -8.91
N SER A 17 3.66 -17.94 -8.92
CA SER A 17 3.06 -16.91 -8.07
C SER A 17 3.14 -17.25 -6.57
N VAL A 18 2.79 -18.49 -6.22
CA VAL A 18 2.84 -18.98 -4.84
C VAL A 18 4.28 -19.21 -4.40
N GLU A 19 5.13 -19.72 -5.28
CA GLU A 19 6.56 -19.96 -5.04
C GLU A 19 7.30 -18.63 -4.88
N LEU A 20 7.03 -17.62 -5.71
CA LEU A 20 7.57 -16.26 -5.57
C LEU A 20 7.10 -15.63 -4.25
N LEU A 21 5.83 -15.77 -3.89
CA LEU A 21 5.34 -15.29 -2.59
C LEU A 21 6.03 -16.00 -1.41
N ASN A 22 6.23 -17.31 -1.50
CA ASN A 22 6.94 -18.07 -0.49
C ASN A 22 8.41 -17.66 -0.43
N GLU A 23 9.07 -17.46 -1.56
CA GLU A 23 10.44 -16.99 -1.66
C GLU A 23 10.59 -15.58 -1.04
N ILE A 24 9.67 -14.66 -1.36
CA ILE A 24 9.63 -13.32 -0.76
C ILE A 24 9.47 -13.44 0.76
N ASN A 25 8.52 -14.24 1.24
CA ASN A 25 8.25 -14.39 2.66
C ASN A 25 9.41 -15.07 3.40
N GLU A 26 10.06 -16.07 2.80
CA GLU A 26 11.25 -16.72 3.35
C GLU A 26 12.40 -15.72 3.47
N LYS A 27 12.69 -14.98 2.39
CA LYS A 27 13.72 -13.92 2.38
C LYS A 27 13.44 -12.80 3.38
N LYS A 28 12.17 -12.44 3.56
CA LYS A 28 11.73 -11.44 4.54
C LYS A 28 11.90 -11.94 5.98
N ALA A 29 11.63 -13.22 6.24
CA ALA A 29 11.76 -13.86 7.54
C ALA A 29 13.23 -14.04 8.00
N LEU A 30 14.20 -14.05 7.08
CA LEU A 30 15.62 -14.11 7.44
C LEU A 30 15.98 -12.93 8.36
N MET A 31 16.66 -13.19 9.47
CA MET A 31 17.18 -12.11 10.33
C MET A 31 18.22 -11.28 9.56
N ARG A 32 18.19 -9.95 9.72
CA ARG A 32 19.23 -9.06 9.18
C ARG A 32 20.50 -9.29 10.01
N PHE A 33 21.50 -9.95 9.45
CA PHE A 33 22.79 -10.20 10.11
C PHE A 33 23.64 -8.93 10.17
N GLY A 34 23.47 -7.98 9.26
CA GLY A 34 24.22 -6.72 9.19
C GLY A 34 24.22 -5.93 10.51
N PRO A 35 23.06 -5.58 11.09
CA PRO A 35 22.98 -4.89 12.38
C PRO A 35 23.64 -5.67 13.52
N VAL A 36 23.46 -6.98 13.59
CA VAL A 36 24.05 -7.84 14.64
C VAL A 36 25.59 -7.81 14.54
N VAL A 37 26.14 -8.02 13.35
CA VAL A 37 27.59 -7.97 13.09
C VAL A 37 28.15 -6.57 13.39
N THR A 38 27.38 -5.51 13.13
CA THR A 38 27.78 -4.13 13.44
C THR A 38 27.89 -3.91 14.96
N VAL A 39 26.90 -4.38 15.74
CA VAL A 39 26.92 -4.27 17.21
C VAL A 39 28.08 -5.06 17.81
N PHE A 40 28.31 -6.30 17.35
CA PHE A 40 29.46 -7.10 17.78
C PHE A 40 30.79 -6.45 17.38
N GLY A 41 30.88 -5.88 16.18
CA GLY A 41 32.07 -5.16 15.71
C GLY A 41 32.41 -3.94 16.57
N ILE A 42 31.40 -3.14 16.95
CA ILE A 42 31.56 -1.99 17.86
C ILE A 42 32.00 -2.46 19.25
N GLY A 43 31.39 -3.51 19.79
CA GLY A 43 31.77 -4.08 21.09
C GLY A 43 33.21 -4.61 21.10
N LEU A 44 33.63 -5.27 20.02
CA LEU A 44 35.00 -5.76 19.86
C LEU A 44 36.01 -4.61 19.76
N LEU A 45 35.70 -3.54 19.02
CA LEU A 45 36.55 -2.35 18.95
C LEU A 45 36.72 -1.67 20.31
N TRP A 46 35.64 -1.56 21.08
CA TRP A 46 35.68 -0.97 22.42
C TRP A 46 36.55 -1.80 23.38
N TRP A 47 36.44 -3.13 23.32
CA TRP A 47 37.30 -4.04 24.09
C TRP A 47 38.77 -3.96 23.68
N LEU A 48 39.07 -3.93 22.38
CA LEU A 48 40.45 -3.78 21.89
C LEU A 48 41.07 -2.45 22.32
N PHE A 49 40.28 -1.37 22.38
CA PHE A 49 40.74 -0.05 22.85
C PHE A 49 41.14 -0.06 24.33
N THR A 50 40.40 -0.76 25.21
CA THR A 50 40.70 -0.80 26.65
C THR A 50 41.91 -1.66 27.00
N THR A 51 42.30 -2.60 26.13
CA THR A 51 43.48 -3.47 26.35
C THR A 51 44.82 -2.81 26.04
N GLY A 52 44.84 -1.59 25.49
CA GLY A 52 46.08 -0.84 25.24
C GLY A 52 46.96 -1.40 24.11
N LEU A 53 46.36 -2.03 23.10
CA LEU A 53 47.05 -2.57 21.92
C LEU A 53 47.86 -1.51 21.15
N HIS A 54 48.92 -1.96 20.48
CA HIS A 54 49.75 -1.10 19.63
C HIS A 54 48.90 -0.42 18.53
N PRO A 55 49.07 0.89 18.25
CA PRO A 55 48.20 1.64 17.34
C PRO A 55 48.05 1.03 15.94
N VAL A 56 49.12 0.45 15.40
CA VAL A 56 49.11 -0.23 14.08
C VAL A 56 48.17 -1.44 14.07
N LEU A 57 48.16 -2.25 15.13
CA LEU A 57 47.28 -3.42 15.22
C LEU A 57 45.81 -3.00 15.36
N LEU A 58 45.55 -1.88 16.04
CA LEU A 58 44.21 -1.30 16.15
C LEU A 58 43.68 -0.84 14.78
N CYS A 59 44.51 -0.16 13.96
CA CYS A 59 44.13 0.22 12.60
C CYS A 59 43.80 -0.98 11.70
N VAL A 60 44.61 -2.06 11.80
CA VAL A 60 44.35 -3.30 11.06
C VAL A 60 43.04 -3.95 11.52
N ALA A 61 42.79 -4.02 12.83
CA ALA A 61 41.54 -4.57 13.37
C ALA A 61 40.30 -3.77 12.92
N ILE A 62 40.37 -2.44 12.91
CA ILE A 62 39.31 -1.56 12.39
C ILE A 62 39.01 -1.89 10.92
N MET A 63 40.04 -2.02 10.09
CA MET A 63 39.87 -2.33 8.67
C MET A 63 39.19 -3.70 8.45
N PHE A 64 39.56 -4.73 9.21
CA PHE A 64 38.90 -6.04 9.13
C PHE A 64 37.44 -6.00 9.61
N ILE A 65 37.14 -5.26 10.68
CA ILE A 65 35.78 -5.11 11.21
C ILE A 65 34.90 -4.35 10.21
N LEU A 66 35.40 -3.25 9.65
CA LEU A 66 34.69 -2.50 8.61
C LEU A 66 34.45 -3.35 7.36
N GLY A 67 35.44 -4.13 6.92
CA GLY A 67 35.28 -5.07 5.82
C GLY A 67 34.25 -6.17 6.10
N GLY A 68 34.25 -6.73 7.31
CA GLY A 68 33.28 -7.74 7.75
C GLY A 68 31.85 -7.19 7.85
N VAL A 69 31.68 -5.98 8.38
CA VAL A 69 30.40 -5.26 8.40
C VAL A 69 29.94 -5.01 6.97
N PHE A 70 30.80 -4.48 6.10
CA PHE A 70 30.46 -4.24 4.70
C PHE A 70 29.99 -5.52 3.98
N LEU A 71 30.72 -6.63 4.15
CA LEU A 71 30.34 -7.93 3.56
C LEU A 71 29.02 -8.47 4.13
N ALA A 72 28.76 -8.28 5.42
CA ALA A 72 27.51 -8.69 6.05
C ALA A 72 26.31 -7.91 5.51
N TRP A 73 26.45 -6.57 5.40
CA TRP A 73 25.44 -5.70 4.80
C TRP A 73 25.23 -6.00 3.31
N TRP A 74 26.32 -6.23 2.56
CA TRP A 74 26.26 -6.61 1.15
C TRP A 74 25.51 -7.94 0.96
N ARG A 75 25.83 -8.95 1.76
CA ARG A 75 25.18 -10.27 1.73
C ARG A 75 23.70 -10.16 2.07
N ASP A 76 23.34 -9.37 3.09
CA ASP A 76 21.94 -9.16 3.47
C ASP A 76 21.15 -8.48 2.35
N ALA A 77 21.73 -7.47 1.69
CA ALA A 77 21.10 -6.80 0.56
C ALA A 77 20.87 -7.75 -0.63
N MET A 78 21.86 -8.57 -0.97
CA MET A 78 21.76 -9.52 -2.09
C MET A 78 20.80 -10.67 -1.82
N LYS A 79 20.77 -11.21 -0.60
CA LYS A 79 19.91 -12.35 -0.26
C LYS A 79 18.43 -11.99 -0.14
N LYS A 80 18.12 -10.73 0.17
CA LYS A 80 16.73 -10.27 0.39
C LYS A 80 16.09 -9.61 -0.82
N THR A 81 16.84 -9.45 -1.91
CA THR A 81 16.30 -8.88 -3.13
C THR A 81 15.73 -10.00 -4.00
N VAL A 82 14.47 -9.86 -4.41
CA VAL A 82 13.87 -10.61 -5.52
C VAL A 82 13.85 -9.67 -6.72
N VAL A 83 14.14 -10.20 -7.91
CA VAL A 83 14.11 -9.42 -9.15
C VAL A 83 12.91 -9.88 -9.96
N LEU A 84 12.05 -8.94 -10.34
CA LEU A 84 10.85 -9.19 -11.11
C LEU A 84 10.89 -8.35 -12.38
N PHE A 85 11.12 -9.02 -13.50
CA PHE A 85 11.10 -8.42 -14.83
C PHE A 85 9.75 -8.66 -15.48
N TYR A 86 9.14 -7.59 -15.95
CA TYR A 86 7.94 -7.64 -16.78
C TYR A 86 8.35 -7.44 -18.23
N ASP A 87 7.91 -8.36 -19.08
CA ASP A 87 7.87 -8.21 -20.53
C ASP A 87 6.40 -8.15 -20.91
N PHE A 88 5.97 -7.02 -21.51
CA PHE A 88 4.57 -6.74 -21.72
C PHE A 88 4.14 -7.06 -23.15
N ASP A 89 2.98 -7.71 -23.27
CA ASP A 89 2.19 -7.58 -24.48
C ASP A 89 1.64 -6.13 -24.57
N PRO A 90 1.56 -5.53 -25.77
CA PRO A 90 1.09 -4.14 -25.93
C PRO A 90 -0.27 -3.85 -25.30
N GLU A 91 -1.16 -4.86 -25.23
CA GLU A 91 -2.48 -4.74 -24.62
C GLU A 91 -2.40 -4.57 -23.09
N VAL A 92 -1.56 -5.38 -22.43
CA VAL A 92 -1.37 -5.34 -20.97
C VAL A 92 -0.62 -4.07 -20.57
N GLU A 93 0.37 -3.65 -21.37
CA GLU A 93 1.09 -2.39 -21.16
C GLU A 93 0.12 -1.20 -21.17
N HIS A 94 -0.78 -1.17 -22.16
CA HIS A 94 -1.79 -0.11 -22.27
C HIS A 94 -2.76 -0.13 -21.08
N ALA A 95 -3.26 -1.31 -20.69
CA ALA A 95 -4.17 -1.44 -19.55
C ALA A 95 -3.52 -1.02 -18.23
N TYR A 96 -2.25 -1.39 -18.02
CA TYR A 96 -1.49 -0.95 -16.86
C TYR A 96 -1.20 0.55 -16.88
N GLY A 97 -0.93 1.12 -18.06
CA GLY A 97 -0.83 2.56 -18.26
C GLY A 97 -2.09 3.32 -17.82
N LEU A 98 -3.28 2.82 -18.19
CA LEU A 98 -4.55 3.40 -17.75
C LEU A 98 -4.73 3.35 -16.23
N LEU A 99 -4.37 2.22 -15.59
CA LEU A 99 -4.39 2.11 -14.14
C LEU A 99 -3.46 3.16 -13.51
N HIS A 100 -2.24 3.29 -14.04
CA HIS A 100 -1.25 4.23 -13.56
C HIS A 100 -1.75 5.67 -13.67
N ASP A 101 -2.29 6.07 -14.83
CA ASP A 101 -2.81 7.42 -15.07
C ASP A 101 -3.97 7.76 -14.13
N HIS A 102 -4.90 6.82 -13.93
CA HIS A 102 -6.00 7.02 -13.00
C HIS A 102 -5.53 7.11 -11.55
N ALA A 103 -4.57 6.30 -11.14
CA ALA A 103 -4.01 6.35 -9.79
C ALA A 103 -3.16 7.61 -9.55
N VAL A 104 -2.42 8.09 -10.54
CA VAL A 104 -1.76 9.40 -10.50
C VAL A 104 -2.79 10.51 -10.40
N ASN A 105 -3.90 10.44 -11.15
CA ASN A 105 -4.99 11.38 -10.96
C ASN A 105 -5.50 11.33 -9.52
N LEU A 106 -5.80 10.15 -8.95
CA LEU A 106 -6.22 10.02 -7.55
C LEU A 106 -5.20 10.63 -6.56
N SER A 107 -3.89 10.46 -6.80
CA SER A 107 -2.82 11.02 -5.97
C SER A 107 -2.81 12.55 -5.92
N ALA A 108 -3.37 13.21 -6.94
CA ALA A 108 -3.44 14.66 -7.02
C ALA A 108 -4.55 15.28 -6.16
N CYS A 109 -5.36 14.48 -5.46
CA CYS A 109 -6.35 15.00 -4.52
C CYS A 109 -5.66 15.65 -3.31
N GLN A 110 -6.19 16.79 -2.87
CA GLN A 110 -5.71 17.49 -1.67
C GLN A 110 -6.06 16.75 -0.38
N GLY A 111 -7.12 15.94 -0.40
CA GLY A 111 -7.49 15.04 0.68
C GLY A 111 -7.57 13.61 0.20
N VAL A 112 -6.71 12.75 0.74
CA VAL A 112 -6.77 11.30 0.58
C VAL A 112 -6.75 10.68 1.97
N TRP A 113 -7.73 9.83 2.27
CA TRP A 113 -7.86 9.22 3.58
C TRP A 113 -8.11 7.72 3.48
N HIS A 114 -7.57 7.00 4.44
CA HIS A 114 -7.87 5.59 4.71
C HIS A 114 -8.89 5.50 5.84
N LEU A 115 -9.94 4.70 5.66
CA LEU A 115 -11.03 4.53 6.62
C LEU A 115 -10.78 3.27 7.44
N SER A 116 -10.50 3.43 8.74
CA SER A 116 -10.17 2.32 9.65
C SER A 116 -11.40 1.70 10.29
N ALA A 117 -12.44 2.51 10.55
CA ALA A 117 -13.69 2.07 11.17
C ALA A 117 -14.86 2.96 10.77
N ALA A 118 -16.06 2.39 10.74
CA ALA A 118 -17.30 3.13 10.55
C ALA A 118 -18.37 2.61 11.54
N GLY A 119 -19.02 3.52 12.25
CA GLY A 119 -20.03 3.22 13.28
C GLY A 119 -21.29 4.04 13.10
N LYS A 120 -22.47 3.44 13.33
CA LYS A 120 -23.75 4.17 13.27
C LYS A 120 -23.85 5.15 14.43
N VAL A 121 -24.32 6.37 14.15
CA VAL A 121 -24.54 7.40 15.17
C VAL A 121 -25.95 7.26 15.75
N HIS A 122 -26.04 7.06 17.07
CA HIS A 122 -27.31 6.99 17.80
C HIS A 122 -27.81 8.38 18.25
N ASP A 123 -26.91 9.31 18.58
CA ASP A 123 -27.27 10.67 19.01
C ASP A 123 -26.89 11.73 17.97
N LYS A 124 -27.75 11.88 16.96
CA LYS A 124 -27.52 12.83 15.85
C LYS A 124 -27.37 14.29 16.29
N LYS A 125 -27.86 14.66 17.48
CA LYS A 125 -27.84 16.05 17.98
C LYS A 125 -26.42 16.57 18.19
N TYR A 126 -25.55 15.73 18.76
CA TYR A 126 -24.16 16.09 19.10
C TYR A 126 -23.16 15.76 17.99
N HIS A 127 -23.64 15.18 16.89
CA HIS A 127 -22.83 14.80 15.73
C HIS A 127 -23.29 15.53 14.46
N ALA A 128 -23.76 16.77 14.57
CA ALA A 128 -24.15 17.62 13.45
C ALA A 128 -25.17 17.00 12.47
N GLY A 129 -25.98 16.03 12.93
CA GLY A 129 -26.92 15.29 12.09
C GLY A 129 -26.33 14.07 11.35
N ALA A 130 -25.04 13.76 11.53
CA ALA A 130 -24.37 12.64 10.88
C ALA A 130 -25.07 11.30 11.17
N SER A 131 -25.22 10.47 10.15
CA SER A 131 -25.74 9.10 10.27
C SER A 131 -24.66 8.09 10.67
N GLU A 132 -23.40 8.41 10.39
CA GLU A 132 -22.25 7.52 10.56
C GLU A 132 -21.05 8.32 11.07
N LEU A 133 -20.35 7.78 12.06
CA LEU A 133 -19.08 8.27 12.56
C LEU A 133 -18.01 7.42 11.90
N VAL A 134 -17.15 8.07 11.12
CA VAL A 134 -16.08 7.41 10.38
C VAL A 134 -14.75 7.84 11.00
N ASP A 135 -13.94 6.87 11.39
CA ASP A 135 -12.55 7.11 11.72
C ASP A 135 -11.71 7.02 10.45
N ARG A 136 -10.99 8.09 10.14
CA ARG A 136 -10.20 8.20 8.92
C ARG A 136 -8.83 8.79 9.23
N HIS A 137 -7.81 8.28 8.55
CA HIS A 137 -6.44 8.75 8.68
C HIS A 137 -5.93 9.22 7.32
N THR A 138 -5.24 10.36 7.29
CA THR A 138 -4.62 10.85 6.05
C THR A 138 -3.66 9.81 5.48
N THR A 139 -3.79 9.54 4.20
CA THR A 139 -2.91 8.66 3.44
C THR A 139 -2.52 9.34 2.12
N HIS A 140 -1.70 8.69 1.31
CA HIS A 140 -1.25 9.18 0.03
C HIS A 140 -1.03 8.01 -0.93
N ILE A 141 -1.21 8.30 -2.21
CA ILE A 141 -0.82 7.44 -3.32
C ILE A 141 0.50 7.99 -3.84
N TYR A 142 1.50 7.15 -4.04
CA TYR A 142 2.83 7.57 -4.44
C TYR A 142 3.53 6.52 -5.29
N LYS A 143 4.50 6.96 -6.08
CA LYS A 143 5.35 6.08 -6.88
C LYS A 143 6.36 5.41 -5.97
N ALA A 144 6.30 4.09 -5.83
CA ALA A 144 7.24 3.31 -5.05
C ALA A 144 7.11 1.81 -5.38
N SER A 145 8.25 1.13 -5.40
CA SER A 145 8.34 -0.32 -5.35
C SER A 145 8.72 -0.79 -3.93
N PRO A 146 8.42 -2.04 -3.56
CA PRO A 146 8.87 -2.59 -2.29
C PRO A 146 10.41 -2.72 -2.22
N ASP A 147 11.03 -2.41 -1.07
CA ASP A 147 12.49 -2.45 -0.90
C ASP A 147 13.14 -3.82 -1.19
N PHE A 148 12.37 -4.91 -1.04
CA PHE A 148 12.81 -6.28 -1.30
C PHE A 148 12.67 -6.70 -2.76
N LEU A 149 12.14 -5.83 -3.63
CA LEU A 149 11.80 -6.15 -5.01
C LEU A 149 12.45 -5.15 -5.98
N LYS A 150 13.34 -5.64 -6.84
CA LYS A 150 13.84 -4.86 -7.98
C LYS A 150 13.02 -5.18 -9.22
N THR A 151 12.49 -4.16 -9.86
CA THR A 151 11.68 -4.32 -11.06
C THR A 151 12.02 -3.25 -12.10
N ASN A 152 11.78 -3.55 -13.38
CA ASN A 152 11.99 -2.66 -14.52
C ASN A 152 10.85 -1.65 -14.72
N ILE A 153 9.74 -1.82 -14.02
CA ILE A 153 8.54 -1.01 -14.17
C ILE A 153 8.34 -0.05 -13.01
N GLU A 154 7.74 1.09 -13.29
CA GLU A 154 7.31 1.99 -12.22
C GLU A 154 6.01 1.47 -11.60
N THR A 155 5.96 1.42 -10.27
CA THR A 155 4.82 0.92 -9.50
C THR A 155 4.26 1.99 -8.59
N LEU A 156 2.96 1.88 -8.30
CA LEU A 156 2.25 2.79 -7.41
C LEU A 156 1.94 2.08 -6.10
N ALA A 157 2.12 2.80 -5.00
CA ALA A 157 1.86 2.35 -3.66
C ALA A 157 0.75 3.19 -3.03
N ILE A 158 -0.13 2.52 -2.28
CA ILE A 158 -1.18 3.14 -1.47
C ILE A 158 -1.07 2.61 -0.05
N LYS A 159 -0.91 3.51 0.91
CA LYS A 159 -0.84 3.11 2.33
C LYS A 159 -2.25 2.92 2.90
N ALA A 160 -2.50 1.76 3.49
CA ALA A 160 -3.75 1.37 4.14
C ALA A 160 -3.48 1.01 5.61
N GLY A 161 -3.49 2.01 6.49
CA GLY A 161 -3.14 1.82 7.90
C GLY A 161 -1.71 1.30 8.09
N ARG A 162 -1.59 0.04 8.53
CA ARG A 162 -0.29 -0.65 8.69
C ARG A 162 0.21 -1.31 7.40
N GLN A 163 -0.67 -1.48 6.42
CA GLN A 163 -0.39 -2.17 5.18
C GLN A 163 -0.02 -1.19 4.07
N ILE A 164 0.72 -1.68 3.09
CA ILE A 164 1.01 -0.95 1.85
C ILE A 164 0.59 -1.84 0.68
N LEU A 165 -0.27 -1.32 -0.17
CA LEU A 165 -0.73 -1.97 -1.37
C LEU A 165 0.12 -1.45 -2.53
N TYR A 166 0.87 -2.33 -3.18
CA TYR A 166 1.63 -2.02 -4.38
C TYR A 166 0.90 -2.58 -5.59
N LEU A 167 0.54 -1.70 -6.53
CA LEU A 167 -0.17 -2.03 -7.74
C LEU A 167 0.84 -2.47 -8.81
N PHE A 168 0.91 -3.77 -9.07
CA PHE A 168 1.66 -4.34 -10.19
C PHE A 168 0.71 -4.58 -11.38
N PRO A 169 1.21 -4.91 -12.57
CA PRO A 169 0.37 -5.12 -13.74
C PRO A 169 -0.55 -6.34 -13.65
N ASP A 170 -0.13 -7.41 -12.98
CA ASP A 170 -0.83 -8.69 -12.88
C ASP A 170 -1.54 -8.89 -11.53
N ARG A 171 -1.03 -8.22 -10.47
CA ARG A 171 -1.51 -8.39 -9.09
C ARG A 171 -1.32 -7.14 -8.24
N ILE A 172 -1.93 -7.13 -7.07
CA ILE A 172 -1.66 -6.19 -5.99
C ILE A 172 -0.84 -6.92 -4.92
N LEU A 173 0.38 -6.44 -4.64
CA LEU A 173 1.16 -6.93 -3.50
C LEU A 173 0.74 -6.18 -2.23
N VAL A 174 0.50 -6.90 -1.15
CA VAL A 174 0.10 -6.34 0.14
C VAL A 174 1.22 -6.59 1.15
N ASP A 175 1.88 -5.52 1.58
CA ASP A 175 2.90 -5.57 2.63
C ASP A 175 2.30 -5.21 4.00
N ASP A 176 2.24 -6.17 4.93
CA ASP A 176 1.78 -5.98 6.32
C ASP A 176 2.95 -5.75 7.31
N GLY A 177 4.12 -5.36 6.81
CA GLY A 177 5.37 -5.16 7.55
C GLY A 177 6.15 -6.45 7.82
N GLY A 178 5.46 -7.54 8.16
CA GLY A 178 6.08 -8.85 8.44
C GLY A 178 5.99 -9.85 7.29
N ARG A 179 4.89 -9.83 6.55
CA ARG A 179 4.58 -10.77 5.47
C ARG A 179 4.11 -10.01 4.23
N ILE A 180 4.26 -10.64 3.08
CA ILE A 180 3.76 -10.18 1.79
C ILE A 180 2.67 -11.14 1.33
N GLY A 181 1.51 -10.58 1.01
CA GLY A 181 0.47 -11.25 0.23
C GLY A 181 0.46 -10.74 -1.20
N ALA A 182 -0.17 -11.48 -2.10
CA ALA A 182 -0.58 -10.96 -3.39
C ALA A 182 -2.02 -11.34 -3.67
N VAL A 183 -2.71 -10.48 -4.42
CA VAL A 183 -4.08 -10.70 -4.87
C VAL A 183 -4.15 -10.32 -6.34
N GLY A 184 -4.61 -11.22 -7.20
CA GLY A 184 -4.85 -10.92 -8.61
C GLY A 184 -5.98 -9.92 -8.80
N TYR A 185 -5.99 -9.17 -9.91
CA TYR A 185 -7.05 -8.18 -10.17
C TYR A 185 -8.43 -8.82 -10.38
N GLU A 186 -8.48 -10.05 -10.86
CA GLU A 186 -9.66 -10.90 -11.00
C GLU A 186 -10.33 -11.22 -9.66
N GLU A 187 -9.55 -11.27 -8.57
CA GLU A 187 -10.06 -11.51 -7.21
C GLU A 187 -10.53 -10.22 -6.51
N ILE A 188 -10.23 -9.05 -7.08
CA ILE A 188 -10.55 -7.76 -6.48
C ILE A 188 -11.95 -7.31 -6.89
N ASN A 189 -12.83 -7.23 -5.90
CA ASN A 189 -14.08 -6.52 -6.00
C ASN A 189 -13.86 -5.07 -5.56
N ALA A 190 -13.95 -4.14 -6.51
CA ALA A 190 -13.78 -2.72 -6.29
C ALA A 190 -15.11 -1.98 -6.48
N ASP A 191 -15.61 -1.36 -5.40
CA ASP A 191 -16.81 -0.52 -5.43
C ASP A 191 -16.45 0.95 -5.30
N VAL A 192 -17.22 1.80 -5.97
CA VAL A 192 -17.18 3.25 -5.82
C VAL A 192 -18.52 3.76 -5.32
N ARG A 193 -18.47 4.69 -4.36
CA ARG A 193 -19.66 5.41 -3.92
C ARG A 193 -19.33 6.87 -3.62
N GLN A 194 -20.33 7.73 -3.78
CA GLN A 194 -20.23 9.11 -3.33
C GLN A 194 -20.82 9.24 -1.92
N GLN A 195 -20.07 9.89 -1.03
CA GLN A 195 -20.46 10.08 0.36
C GLN A 195 -20.51 11.57 0.68
N ARG A 196 -21.65 12.01 1.23
CA ARG A 196 -21.76 13.31 1.91
C ARG A 196 -21.05 13.22 3.26
N PHE A 197 -20.04 14.05 3.47
CA PHE A 197 -19.23 14.07 4.68
C PHE A 197 -19.26 15.46 5.31
N ILE A 198 -19.54 15.53 6.62
CA ILE A 198 -19.56 16.78 7.36
C ILE A 198 -18.14 17.06 7.84
N GLU A 199 -17.52 18.14 7.35
CA GLU A 199 -16.20 18.55 7.80
C GLU A 199 -16.32 19.42 9.06
N SER A 200 -15.59 19.04 10.11
CA SER A 200 -15.49 19.85 11.34
C SER A 200 -14.51 21.01 11.20
N ALA A 201 -13.61 20.94 10.22
CA ALA A 201 -12.61 21.95 9.90
C ALA A 201 -12.82 22.52 8.49
N ARG A 202 -11.87 23.33 8.04
CA ARG A 202 -11.87 23.82 6.66
C ARG A 202 -11.68 22.62 5.70
N PRO A 203 -12.58 22.41 4.74
CA PRO A 203 -12.45 21.33 3.77
C PRO A 203 -11.24 21.56 2.85
N PRO A 204 -10.72 20.51 2.20
CA PRO A 204 -9.73 20.65 1.14
C PRO A 204 -10.20 21.59 0.04
N SER A 205 -9.28 22.29 -0.62
CA SER A 205 -9.62 23.30 -1.65
C SER A 205 -10.24 22.72 -2.92
N ASP A 206 -10.06 21.42 -3.16
CA ASP A 206 -10.62 20.68 -4.30
C ASP A 206 -11.90 19.92 -3.95
N ALA A 207 -12.40 20.06 -2.72
CA ALA A 207 -13.63 19.45 -2.27
C ALA A 207 -14.87 20.18 -2.81
N ALA A 208 -15.84 19.42 -3.31
CA ALA A 208 -17.15 19.96 -3.65
C ALA A 208 -18.02 20.09 -2.40
N VAL A 209 -18.25 21.33 -1.93
CA VAL A 209 -19.21 21.61 -0.86
C VAL A 209 -20.62 21.61 -1.45
N VAL A 210 -21.45 20.63 -1.06
CA VAL A 210 -22.79 20.41 -1.63
C VAL A 210 -23.92 20.90 -0.72
N ASP A 211 -23.65 21.07 0.57
CA ASP A 211 -24.64 21.52 1.56
C ASP A 211 -23.92 22.05 2.82
N GLN A 212 -24.69 22.52 3.80
CA GLN A 212 -24.20 22.95 5.10
C GLN A 212 -25.13 22.44 6.22
N THR A 213 -24.55 22.09 7.36
CA THR A 213 -25.29 21.72 8.58
C THR A 213 -24.83 22.60 9.75
N TRP A 214 -25.50 22.47 10.88
CA TRP A 214 -25.10 23.12 12.13
C TRP A 214 -24.36 22.14 13.02
N MET A 215 -23.35 22.60 13.76
CA MET A 215 -22.63 21.77 14.73
C MET A 215 -23.59 21.08 15.72
N TYR A 216 -24.62 21.81 16.17
CA TYR A 216 -25.71 21.30 16.99
C TYR A 216 -27.05 21.48 16.27
N VAL A 217 -27.70 20.36 15.95
CA VAL A 217 -28.98 20.35 15.22
C VAL A 217 -30.17 20.09 16.15
N ASN A 218 -31.30 20.73 15.86
CA ASN A 218 -32.58 20.44 16.49
C ASN A 218 -33.25 19.20 15.84
N LYS A 219 -34.41 18.78 16.36
CA LYS A 219 -35.15 17.59 15.85
C LYS A 219 -35.55 17.70 14.37
N LYS A 220 -35.61 18.91 13.80
CA LYS A 220 -35.94 19.18 12.40
C LYS A 220 -34.69 19.39 11.51
N GLY A 221 -33.48 19.25 12.05
CA GLY A 221 -32.21 19.44 11.32
C GLY A 221 -31.71 20.89 11.23
N GLY A 222 -32.46 21.86 11.75
CA GLY A 222 -32.04 23.26 11.82
C GLY A 222 -31.15 23.57 13.04
N PRO A 223 -30.72 24.82 13.23
CA PRO A 223 -29.86 25.19 14.35
C PRO A 223 -30.57 24.97 15.70
N ASP A 224 -29.87 24.38 16.68
CA ASP A 224 -30.29 24.39 18.07
C ASP A 224 -29.86 25.70 18.74
N LEU A 225 -30.83 26.57 19.01
CA LEU A 225 -30.63 27.91 19.56
C LEU A 225 -30.23 27.93 21.04
N ARG A 226 -30.19 26.77 21.72
CA ARG A 226 -29.76 26.67 23.12
C ARG A 226 -28.24 26.74 23.28
N PHE A 227 -27.49 26.52 22.20
CA PHE A 227 -26.04 26.62 22.19
C PHE A 227 -25.63 28.02 21.75
N ALA A 228 -24.93 28.75 22.63
CA ALA A 228 -24.46 30.10 22.35
C ALA A 228 -23.44 30.17 21.19
N SER A 229 -22.65 29.10 21.01
CA SER A 229 -21.77 28.91 19.86
C SER A 229 -22.22 27.67 19.09
N ASN A 230 -22.73 27.89 17.88
CA ASN A 230 -23.21 26.84 16.99
C ASN A 230 -22.83 27.22 15.54
N PRO A 231 -21.58 26.99 15.12
CA PRO A 231 -21.15 27.31 13.76
C PRO A 231 -21.80 26.38 12.74
N GLN A 232 -21.88 26.85 11.49
CA GLN A 232 -22.19 26.00 10.35
C GLN A 232 -20.97 25.18 9.94
N LEU A 233 -21.20 23.93 9.60
CA LEU A 233 -20.22 22.97 9.12
C LEU A 233 -20.54 22.63 7.65
N PRO A 234 -19.54 22.66 6.75
CA PRO A 234 -19.75 22.30 5.36
C PRO A 234 -19.97 20.80 5.20
N ILE A 235 -20.88 20.43 4.32
CA ILE A 235 -21.08 19.06 3.85
C ILE A 235 -20.40 18.94 2.49
N CYS A 236 -19.32 18.18 2.43
CA CYS A 236 -18.59 17.90 1.20
C CYS A 236 -19.05 16.60 0.56
N LEU A 237 -18.94 16.52 -0.77
CA LEU A 237 -19.15 15.28 -1.51
C LEU A 237 -17.80 14.67 -1.86
N TYR A 238 -17.53 13.49 -1.30
CA TYR A 238 -16.29 12.74 -1.50
C TYR A 238 -16.56 11.45 -2.25
N ASP A 239 -15.63 11.04 -3.10
CA ASP A 239 -15.61 9.68 -3.63
C ASP A 239 -15.01 8.74 -2.58
N GLU A 240 -15.59 7.56 -2.45
CA GLU A 240 -15.08 6.48 -1.63
C GLU A 240 -14.86 5.25 -2.50
N LEU A 241 -13.66 4.68 -2.38
CA LEU A 241 -13.24 3.42 -2.98
C LEU A 241 -13.27 2.33 -1.91
N HIS A 242 -13.94 1.21 -2.17
CA HIS A 242 -13.88 0.02 -1.33
C HIS A 242 -13.30 -1.14 -2.14
N LEU A 243 -12.09 -1.58 -1.77
CA LEU A 243 -11.43 -2.75 -2.33
C LEU A 243 -11.67 -3.96 -1.44
N ARG A 244 -12.14 -5.07 -2.00
CA ARG A 244 -12.39 -6.33 -1.28
C ARG A 244 -11.85 -7.52 -2.07
N SER A 245 -11.33 -8.52 -1.38
CA SER A 245 -11.06 -9.84 -1.95
C SER A 245 -11.40 -10.95 -0.97
N LEU A 246 -11.64 -12.16 -1.47
CA LEU A 246 -11.82 -13.36 -0.64
C LEU A 246 -10.53 -13.73 0.10
N SER A 247 -9.38 -13.37 -0.48
CA SER A 247 -8.03 -13.58 0.05
C SER A 247 -7.66 -12.63 1.21
N GLY A 248 -8.50 -11.64 1.53
CA GLY A 248 -8.41 -10.86 2.76
C GLY A 248 -8.17 -9.36 2.60
N VAL A 249 -8.13 -8.82 1.37
CA VAL A 249 -8.14 -7.37 1.15
C VAL A 249 -9.52 -6.85 1.54
N ASN A 250 -9.57 -5.81 2.37
CA ASN A 250 -10.81 -5.12 2.75
C ASN A 250 -10.49 -3.68 3.14
N GLU A 251 -10.17 -2.86 2.15
CA GLU A 251 -9.64 -1.52 2.35
C GLU A 251 -10.57 -0.45 1.79
N ARG A 252 -10.76 0.62 2.56
CA ARG A 252 -11.63 1.74 2.20
C ARG A 252 -10.83 3.03 2.16
N PHE A 253 -10.94 3.75 1.05
CA PHE A 253 -10.29 5.03 0.83
C PHE A 253 -11.31 6.08 0.47
N GLN A 254 -11.07 7.32 0.89
CA GLN A 254 -11.87 8.48 0.56
C GLN A 254 -11.00 9.54 -0.10
N PHE A 255 -11.54 10.18 -1.11
CA PHE A 255 -10.87 11.20 -1.92
C PHE A 255 -11.69 12.49 -1.90
N SER A 256 -10.99 13.62 -1.77
CA SER A 256 -11.63 14.94 -1.64
C SER A 256 -12.36 15.38 -2.91
N ARG A 257 -11.89 14.95 -4.09
CA ARG A 257 -12.58 15.16 -5.37
C ARG A 257 -13.58 14.03 -5.62
N HIS A 258 -14.68 14.37 -6.30
CA HIS A 258 -15.71 13.42 -6.69
C HIS A 258 -15.62 13.04 -8.17
N SER A 259 -16.24 11.92 -8.55
CA SER A 259 -16.32 11.41 -9.92
C SER A 259 -14.97 11.07 -10.59
N ILE A 260 -13.95 10.74 -9.81
CA ILE A 260 -12.60 10.40 -10.31
C ILE A 260 -12.20 8.95 -10.04
N VAL A 261 -12.81 8.30 -9.04
CA VAL A 261 -12.49 6.91 -8.65
C VAL A 261 -12.99 5.90 -9.68
N GLY A 262 -14.08 6.21 -10.41
CA GLY A 262 -14.67 5.30 -11.38
C GLY A 262 -13.72 4.83 -12.48
N GLY A 263 -12.84 5.71 -12.98
CA GLY A 263 -11.82 5.35 -13.98
C GLY A 263 -10.78 4.37 -13.42
N PHE A 264 -10.38 4.56 -12.17
CA PHE A 264 -9.46 3.64 -11.48
C PHE A 264 -10.08 2.26 -11.29
N VAL A 265 -11.35 2.19 -10.87
CA VAL A 265 -12.08 0.92 -10.75
C VAL A 265 -12.23 0.23 -12.11
N ALA A 266 -12.56 0.96 -13.16
CA ALA A 266 -12.65 0.41 -14.50
C ALA A 266 -11.31 -0.17 -14.98
N ALA A 267 -10.18 0.49 -14.68
CA ALA A 267 -8.85 0.00 -15.01
C ALA A 267 -8.49 -1.29 -14.22
N ILE A 268 -8.85 -1.38 -12.94
CA ILE A 268 -8.71 -2.61 -12.14
C ILE A 268 -9.46 -3.77 -12.80
N VAL A 269 -10.74 -3.55 -13.13
CA VAL A 269 -11.58 -4.59 -13.76
C VAL A 269 -11.03 -4.99 -15.12
N HIS A 270 -10.54 -4.02 -15.90
CA HIS A 270 -9.94 -4.27 -17.21
C HIS A 270 -8.68 -5.15 -17.08
N LEU A 271 -7.80 -4.89 -16.11
CA LEU A 271 -6.62 -5.73 -15.86
C LEU A 271 -7.00 -7.14 -15.42
N GLY A 272 -8.05 -7.30 -14.60
CA GLY A 272 -8.54 -8.62 -14.19
C GLY A 272 -8.93 -9.53 -15.36
N GLN A 273 -9.40 -8.96 -16.48
CA GLN A 273 -9.73 -9.73 -17.68
C GLN A 273 -8.51 -10.35 -18.37
N PHE A 274 -7.32 -9.77 -18.19
CA PHE A 274 -6.08 -10.32 -18.73
C PHE A 274 -5.52 -11.41 -17.81
N THR A 275 -5.61 -11.22 -16.50
CA THR A 275 -5.15 -12.22 -15.53
C THR A 275 -6.02 -13.49 -15.58
N ASP A 276 -7.35 -13.36 -15.72
CA ASP A 276 -8.27 -14.50 -15.89
C ASP A 276 -8.00 -15.32 -17.16
N LYS A 277 -7.73 -14.66 -18.29
CA LYS A 277 -7.43 -15.33 -19.57
C LYS A 277 -6.12 -16.11 -19.53
N HIS A 278 -5.16 -15.66 -18.73
CA HIS A 278 -3.96 -16.44 -18.47
C HIS A 278 -4.27 -17.70 -17.64
N HIS A 279 -5.25 -17.69 -16.74
CA HIS A 279 -5.63 -18.87 -15.95
C HIS A 279 -6.43 -19.91 -16.78
N GLU A 280 -7.26 -19.50 -17.73
CA GLU A 280 -8.02 -20.42 -18.59
C GLU A 280 -7.14 -21.18 -19.61
N LYS A 281 -6.13 -20.53 -20.20
CA LYS A 281 -5.19 -21.19 -21.14
C LYS A 281 -4.27 -22.23 -20.49
N VAL A 282 -4.25 -22.27 -19.16
CA VAL A 282 -3.39 -23.16 -18.37
C VAL A 282 -4.09 -24.46 -18.00
N ASN A 283 -5.42 -24.43 -17.97
CA ASN A 283 -6.24 -25.56 -17.53
C ASN A 283 -7.00 -26.24 -18.69
N ALA A 284 -6.76 -25.82 -19.94
CA ALA A 284 -7.32 -26.37 -21.17
C ALA A 284 -6.24 -27.09 -21.98
#